data_AF-A0A7V5IZK7-F1
#
_entry.id   AF-A0A7V5IZK7-F1
#
_cell.length_a   1.000
_cell.length_b   1.000
_cell.length_c   1.000
_cell.angle_alpha   90.00
_cell.angle_beta   90.00
_cell.angle_gamma   90.00
#
_symmetry.space_group_name_H-M   'P 1'
#
loop_
_entity.id
_entity.type
_entity.pdbx_description
1 polymer ?
#
loop_
_entity_poly.entity_id
_entity_poly.type
_entity_poly.pdbx_seq_one_letter_code
_entity_poly.pdbx_strand_id
1 'polypeptide(L)'
;MKFFKNLTLSLFSMLLLVVSACAAAKEEFSLCLASAGSPAEVVKVEKRLGRFDCLKRYRNLAALSPAEIPDAYSKDVGRFLDAGYEVFLVVTLPGMTLADINAGKADERVVALAEAIAADGREVTLVLLHEANGGTYSWSVRDGATPADFVSAWRRLVGLIREVAPNARFDLNYNRVSAYRKGNDTPESRVADFAAYFPGGDWVDSVSISGFNRCGTSRWHRRWLSFGEVIDLAYRKLSSFVPKEIPIRIAETGTTSLCGGDKARWYINMGFDSGEKRWPRLAGLTLFLEKISAGKASNERVIHWAPETEYQWRALAA
;
A
#
# COMPACT_ATOMS: atom_id res chain seq x y z
N MET A 1 31.75 -3.53 69.28
CA MET A 1 31.79 -2.33 68.42
C MET A 1 31.02 -2.61 67.14
N LYS A 2 29.88 -1.91 66.95
CA LYS A 2 29.18 -1.62 65.68
C LYS A 2 28.74 -2.79 64.79
N PHE A 3 27.54 -2.84 64.21
CA PHE A 3 26.24 -2.16 64.31
C PHE A 3 25.39 -2.89 63.25
N PHE A 4 24.13 -3.27 63.55
CA PHE A 4 22.91 -3.24 62.71
C PHE A 4 22.96 -3.68 61.22
N LYS A 5 21.91 -4.18 60.56
CA LYS A 5 20.55 -4.68 60.80
C LYS A 5 20.04 -5.01 59.38
N ASN A 6 19.07 -5.91 59.30
CA ASN A 6 17.97 -5.94 58.32
C ASN A 6 18.29 -6.21 56.85
N LEU A 7 17.98 -7.46 56.50
CA LEU A 7 17.49 -7.90 55.20
C LEU A 7 16.17 -7.18 54.88
N THR A 8 16.20 -6.14 54.06
CA THR A 8 15.02 -5.64 53.34
C THR A 8 15.20 -5.96 51.88
N LEU A 9 14.48 -6.98 51.39
CA LEU A 9 14.22 -7.16 49.96
C LEU A 9 13.51 -5.91 49.47
N SER A 10 14.23 -5.05 48.74
CA SER A 10 13.64 -3.93 48.03
C SER A 10 12.96 -4.45 46.76
N LEU A 11 11.66 -4.19 46.63
CA LEU A 11 10.78 -4.47 45.48
C LEU A 11 11.22 -3.78 44.16
N PHE A 12 12.44 -3.27 44.06
CA PHE A 12 12.91 -2.46 42.93
C PHE A 12 13.54 -3.26 41.78
N SER A 13 13.73 -4.57 41.92
CA SER A 13 14.32 -5.41 40.86
C SER A 13 13.30 -6.17 40.01
N MET A 14 12.00 -5.91 40.19
CA MET A 14 10.92 -6.57 39.44
C MET A 14 10.11 -5.62 38.56
N LEU A 15 10.64 -4.41 38.31
CA LEU A 15 10.02 -3.39 37.46
C LEU A 15 10.93 -2.93 36.31
N LEU A 16 11.78 -3.83 35.81
CA LEU A 16 12.63 -3.62 34.63
C LEU A 16 12.65 -4.83 33.68
N LEU A 17 11.60 -5.65 33.73
CA LEU A 17 11.40 -6.81 32.84
C LEU A 17 10.10 -6.73 32.03
N VAL A 18 9.49 -5.54 31.97
CA VAL A 18 8.44 -5.19 31.00
C VAL A 18 8.72 -3.80 30.42
N VAL A 19 9.99 -3.51 30.13
CA VAL A 19 10.26 -2.59 29.02
C VAL A 19 10.04 -3.44 27.80
N SER A 20 8.83 -3.31 27.25
CA SER A 20 8.41 -3.83 25.96
C SER A 20 9.62 -3.95 25.04
N ALA A 21 9.91 -5.16 24.60
CA ALA A 21 10.72 -5.38 23.42
C ALA A 21 9.96 -4.88 22.19
N CYS A 22 9.61 -3.59 22.15
CA CYS A 22 9.47 -2.83 20.91
C CYS A 22 10.88 -2.51 20.40
N ALA A 23 11.68 -3.56 20.21
CA ALA A 23 12.63 -3.50 19.12
C ALA A 23 11.75 -3.71 17.89
N ALA A 24 11.27 -2.61 17.30
CA ALA A 24 10.79 -2.65 15.93
C ALA A 24 11.96 -3.23 15.12
N ALA A 25 11.88 -4.52 14.80
CA ALA A 25 12.78 -5.12 13.83
C ALA A 25 12.68 -4.19 12.63
N LYS A 26 13.80 -3.61 12.24
CA LYS A 26 13.88 -2.75 11.08
C LYS A 26 13.32 -3.58 9.94
N GLU A 27 12.11 -3.27 9.47
CA GLU A 27 11.52 -4.02 8.36
C GLU A 27 12.56 -4.06 7.26
N GLU A 28 13.01 -5.26 6.92
CA GLU A 28 13.91 -5.46 5.81
C GLU A 28 13.15 -5.01 4.55
N PHE A 29 13.87 -4.43 3.60
CA PHE A 29 13.23 -3.95 2.39
C PHE A 29 12.55 -5.11 1.68
N SER A 30 11.23 -5.04 1.50
CA SER A 30 10.46 -6.11 0.87
C SER A 30 10.14 -5.78 -0.59
N LEU A 31 10.40 -6.72 -1.50
CA LEU A 31 9.98 -6.66 -2.89
C LEU A 31 8.67 -7.45 -3.07
N CYS A 32 7.61 -6.74 -3.45
CA CYS A 32 6.30 -7.36 -3.68
C CYS A 32 5.94 -7.43 -5.17
N LEU A 33 5.02 -8.33 -5.50
CA LEU A 33 4.36 -8.40 -6.80
C LEU A 33 2.86 -8.11 -6.66
N ALA A 34 2.36 -7.10 -7.36
CA ALA A 34 0.93 -6.94 -7.58
C ALA A 34 0.51 -7.94 -8.66
N SER A 35 -0.44 -8.81 -8.30
CA SER A 35 -0.90 -9.87 -9.19
C SER A 35 -2.40 -10.06 -9.03
N ALA A 36 -3.10 -10.13 -10.16
CA ALA A 36 -4.45 -10.71 -10.20
C ALA A 36 -4.41 -12.22 -10.52
N GLY A 37 -3.23 -12.75 -10.86
CA GLY A 37 -3.02 -14.10 -11.36
C GLY A 37 -3.11 -15.21 -10.30
N SER A 38 -3.12 -16.45 -10.77
CA SER A 38 -3.03 -17.65 -9.93
C SER A 38 -1.62 -17.84 -9.36
N PRO A 39 -1.41 -18.75 -8.40
CA PRO A 39 -0.05 -19.12 -7.96
C PRO A 39 0.88 -19.52 -9.12
N ALA A 40 0.35 -20.14 -10.18
CA ALA A 40 1.15 -20.49 -11.35
C ALA A 40 1.66 -19.27 -12.12
N GLU A 41 0.88 -18.17 -12.17
CA GLU A 41 1.33 -16.91 -12.78
C GLU A 41 2.41 -16.24 -11.94
N VAL A 42 2.30 -16.28 -10.60
CA VAL A 42 3.36 -15.80 -9.70
C VAL A 42 4.65 -16.55 -9.97
N VAL A 43 4.61 -17.90 -9.99
CA VAL A 43 5.79 -18.74 -10.26
C VAL A 43 6.43 -18.44 -11.63
N LYS A 44 5.64 -18.06 -12.65
CA LYS A 44 6.20 -17.67 -13.95
C LYS A 44 7.04 -16.40 -13.86
N VAL A 45 6.61 -15.42 -13.08
CA VAL A 45 7.37 -14.20 -12.84
C VAL A 45 8.59 -14.49 -11.98
N GLU A 46 8.45 -15.31 -10.94
CA GLU A 46 9.56 -15.65 -10.04
C GLU A 46 10.68 -16.46 -10.71
N LYS A 47 10.35 -17.27 -11.71
CA LYS A 47 11.38 -17.90 -12.57
C LYS A 47 12.28 -16.90 -13.29
N ARG A 48 11.85 -15.64 -13.44
CA ARG A 48 12.62 -14.57 -14.08
C ARG A 48 13.30 -13.65 -13.07
N LEU A 49 12.65 -13.37 -11.94
CA LEU A 49 13.07 -12.31 -11.00
C LEU A 49 13.52 -12.83 -9.62
N GLY A 50 13.42 -14.14 -9.37
CA GLY A 50 13.52 -14.69 -8.02
C GLY A 50 12.20 -14.59 -7.26
N ARG A 51 12.18 -15.17 -6.07
CA ARG A 51 11.01 -15.21 -5.21
C ARG A 51 10.70 -13.82 -4.63
N PHE A 52 9.43 -13.45 -4.60
CA PHE A 52 8.98 -12.20 -3.94
C PHE A 52 8.73 -12.43 -2.44
N ASP A 53 8.92 -11.39 -1.64
CA ASP A 53 8.64 -11.42 -0.20
C ASP A 53 7.12 -11.35 0.07
N CYS A 54 6.42 -10.58 -0.77
CA CYS A 54 5.03 -10.21 -0.57
C CYS A 54 4.23 -10.22 -1.88
N LEU A 55 2.92 -10.43 -1.76
CA LEU A 55 1.98 -10.33 -2.87
C LEU A 55 0.89 -9.30 -2.56
N LYS A 56 0.63 -8.42 -3.53
CA LYS A 56 -0.49 -7.48 -3.47
C LYS A 56 -1.68 -8.03 -4.26
N ARG A 57 -2.80 -8.25 -3.58
CA ARG A 57 -4.00 -8.92 -4.09
C ARG A 57 -5.19 -7.97 -4.01
N TYR A 58 -6.05 -7.96 -5.03
CA TYR A 58 -7.24 -7.11 -5.06
C TYR A 58 -8.50 -7.95 -4.82
N ARG A 59 -9.41 -7.41 -4.01
CA ARG A 59 -10.72 -7.99 -3.78
C ARG A 59 -11.81 -6.94 -3.87
N ASN A 60 -12.78 -7.19 -4.76
CA ASN A 60 -14.03 -6.44 -4.78
C ASN A 60 -14.95 -7.02 -3.72
N LEU A 61 -14.97 -6.38 -2.55
CA LEU A 61 -15.77 -6.82 -1.43
C LEU A 61 -17.25 -6.47 -1.63
N ALA A 62 -17.55 -5.38 -2.35
CA ALA A 62 -18.93 -4.98 -2.64
C ALA A 62 -19.68 -5.98 -3.53
N ALA A 63 -18.95 -6.81 -4.30
CA ALA A 63 -19.54 -7.86 -5.14
C ALA A 63 -19.85 -9.17 -4.39
N LEU A 64 -19.48 -9.27 -3.11
CA LEU A 64 -19.70 -10.46 -2.30
C LEU A 64 -20.80 -10.21 -1.26
N SER A 65 -21.60 -11.22 -0.98
CA SER A 65 -22.37 -11.29 0.26
C SER A 65 -21.46 -11.63 1.44
N PRO A 66 -21.82 -11.26 2.69
CA PRO A 66 -21.04 -11.61 3.88
C PRO A 66 -20.68 -13.10 3.97
N ALA A 67 -21.62 -13.99 3.60
CA ALA A 67 -21.41 -15.43 3.64
C ALA A 67 -20.37 -15.96 2.63
N GLU A 68 -20.11 -15.24 1.53
CA GLU A 68 -19.12 -15.63 0.52
C GLU A 68 -17.69 -15.16 0.86
N ILE A 69 -17.55 -14.25 1.83
CA ILE A 69 -16.27 -13.60 2.14
C ILE A 69 -15.23 -14.58 2.70
N PRO A 70 -15.54 -15.51 3.62
CA PRO A 70 -14.53 -16.45 4.13
C PRO A 70 -13.90 -17.30 3.03
N ASP A 71 -14.73 -17.84 2.12
CA ASP A 71 -14.27 -18.63 0.97
C ASP A 71 -13.42 -17.79 0.00
N ALA A 72 -13.83 -16.55 -0.26
CA ALA A 72 -13.06 -15.63 -1.10
C ALA A 72 -11.72 -15.28 -0.44
N TYR A 73 -11.71 -15.01 0.86
CA TYR A 73 -10.49 -14.73 1.62
C TYR A 73 -9.51 -15.91 1.58
N SER A 74 -9.98 -17.13 1.86
CA SER A 74 -9.13 -18.33 1.79
C SER A 74 -8.51 -18.50 0.39
N LYS A 75 -9.30 -18.28 -0.65
CA LYS A 75 -8.83 -18.31 -2.04
C LYS A 75 -7.85 -17.17 -2.30
N ASP A 76 -8.07 -15.94 -1.91
CA ASP A 76 -7.21 -14.84 -2.37
C ASP A 76 -6.03 -14.52 -1.46
N VAL A 77 -6.08 -15.00 -0.23
CA VAL A 77 -5.12 -14.69 0.83
C VAL A 77 -4.57 -15.97 1.44
N GLY A 78 -5.45 -16.81 2.00
CA GLY A 78 -5.06 -18.03 2.73
C GLY A 78 -4.07 -18.90 1.96
N ARG A 79 -4.35 -19.21 0.68
CA ARG A 79 -3.43 -20.03 -0.15
C ARG A 79 -2.05 -19.42 -0.38
N PHE A 80 -1.91 -18.10 -0.32
CA PHE A 80 -0.61 -17.43 -0.50
C PHE A 80 0.13 -17.30 0.84
N LEU A 81 -0.59 -17.11 1.93
CA LEU A 81 -0.03 -17.26 3.27
C LEU A 81 0.48 -18.70 3.49
N ASP A 82 -0.23 -19.72 3.01
CA ASP A 82 0.22 -21.13 3.06
C ASP A 82 1.52 -21.34 2.28
N ALA A 83 1.68 -20.60 1.17
CA ALA A 83 2.87 -20.61 0.37
C ALA A 83 4.01 -19.74 0.95
N GLY A 84 3.82 -19.13 2.13
CA GLY A 84 4.82 -18.34 2.84
C GLY A 84 5.07 -16.96 2.25
N TYR A 85 4.06 -16.32 1.66
CA TYR A 85 4.13 -14.90 1.28
C TYR A 85 3.49 -14.04 2.35
N GLU A 86 4.02 -12.83 2.56
CA GLU A 86 3.22 -11.75 3.12
C GLU A 86 2.15 -11.30 2.11
N VAL A 87 0.97 -10.90 2.60
CA VAL A 87 -0.14 -10.49 1.72
C VAL A 87 -0.61 -9.09 2.04
N PHE A 88 -0.57 -8.24 1.02
CA PHE A 88 -1.24 -6.93 0.99
C PHE A 88 -2.59 -7.09 0.27
N LEU A 89 -3.69 -7.12 1.01
CA LEU A 89 -5.04 -7.23 0.46
C LEU A 89 -5.65 -5.84 0.23
N VAL A 90 -5.76 -5.45 -1.03
CA VAL A 90 -6.52 -4.26 -1.44
C VAL A 90 -8.00 -4.57 -1.44
N VAL A 91 -8.72 -3.93 -0.52
CA VAL A 91 -10.17 -4.05 -0.41
C VAL A 91 -10.82 -2.92 -1.18
N THR A 92 -11.59 -3.28 -2.21
CA THR A 92 -12.32 -2.32 -3.05
C THR A 92 -13.81 -2.42 -2.82
N LEU A 93 -14.49 -1.26 -2.87
CA LEU A 93 -15.93 -1.13 -2.68
C LEU A 93 -16.57 -0.33 -3.84
N PRO A 94 -16.48 -0.81 -5.11
CA PRO A 94 -16.95 -0.04 -6.26
C PRO A 94 -18.43 0.31 -6.12
N GLY A 95 -18.76 1.55 -6.43
CA GLY A 95 -20.13 2.07 -6.32
C GLY A 95 -20.49 2.60 -4.93
N MET A 96 -19.70 2.33 -3.89
CA MET A 96 -19.86 2.97 -2.58
C MET A 96 -19.05 4.26 -2.51
N THR A 97 -19.71 5.35 -2.12
CA THR A 97 -19.08 6.65 -1.83
C THR A 97 -18.56 6.72 -0.40
N LEU A 98 -17.79 7.76 -0.07
CA LEU A 98 -17.40 8.02 1.33
C LEU A 98 -18.62 8.23 2.24
N ALA A 99 -19.69 8.85 1.74
CA ALA A 99 -20.94 9.00 2.49
C ALA A 99 -21.60 7.64 2.77
N ASP A 100 -21.62 6.73 1.79
CA ASP A 100 -22.16 5.37 1.96
C ASP A 100 -21.38 4.58 3.01
N ILE A 101 -20.05 4.68 2.98
CA ILE A 101 -19.16 4.01 3.93
C ILE A 101 -19.36 4.58 5.33
N ASN A 102 -19.39 5.91 5.47
CA ASN A 102 -19.66 6.57 6.75
C ASN A 102 -21.05 6.26 7.30
N ALA A 103 -22.04 6.02 6.44
CA ALA A 103 -23.36 5.55 6.82
C ALA A 103 -23.41 4.05 7.19
N GLY A 104 -22.29 3.34 7.12
CA GLY A 104 -22.17 1.94 7.53
C GLY A 104 -22.56 0.90 6.49
N LYS A 105 -22.77 1.29 5.22
CA LYS A 105 -23.24 0.35 4.18
C LYS A 105 -22.24 -0.77 3.85
N ALA A 106 -20.98 -0.61 4.26
CA ALA A 106 -19.92 -1.61 4.07
C ALA A 106 -19.68 -2.48 5.32
N ASP A 107 -20.25 -2.14 6.47
CA ASP A 107 -19.84 -2.67 7.78
C ASP A 107 -19.97 -4.19 7.86
N GLU A 108 -21.13 -4.74 7.48
CA GLU A 108 -21.39 -6.18 7.58
C GLU A 108 -20.38 -7.00 6.76
N ARG A 109 -20.02 -6.52 5.57
CA ARG A 109 -19.00 -7.18 4.73
C ARG A 109 -17.60 -7.04 5.32
N VAL A 110 -17.30 -5.90 5.92
CA VAL A 110 -16.00 -5.61 6.52
C VAL A 110 -15.81 -6.42 7.80
N VAL A 111 -16.85 -6.60 8.60
CA VAL A 111 -16.86 -7.48 9.77
C VAL A 111 -16.68 -8.93 9.33
N ALA A 112 -17.40 -9.42 8.33
CA ALA A 112 -17.21 -10.79 7.82
C ALA A 112 -15.79 -11.02 7.26
N LEU A 113 -15.15 -10.01 6.66
CA LEU A 113 -13.73 -10.08 6.28
C LEU A 113 -12.82 -10.16 7.51
N ALA A 114 -13.10 -9.37 8.54
CA ALA A 114 -12.34 -9.40 9.78
C ALA A 114 -12.47 -10.75 10.50
N GLU A 115 -13.67 -11.34 10.55
CA GLU A 115 -13.90 -12.68 11.09
C GLU A 115 -13.09 -13.74 10.32
N ALA A 116 -13.02 -13.65 9.00
CA ALA A 116 -12.20 -14.55 8.18
C ALA A 116 -10.69 -14.41 8.48
N ILE A 117 -10.21 -13.17 8.66
CA ILE A 117 -8.81 -12.89 9.04
C ILE A 117 -8.50 -13.41 10.44
N ALA A 118 -9.42 -13.21 11.40
CA ALA A 118 -9.26 -13.66 12.77
C ALA A 118 -9.27 -15.20 12.86
N ALA A 119 -10.13 -15.86 12.07
CA ALA A 119 -10.19 -17.32 11.99
C ALA A 119 -8.94 -17.95 11.37
N ASP A 120 -8.33 -17.29 10.38
CA ASP A 120 -7.05 -17.72 9.79
C ASP A 120 -5.88 -17.50 10.77
N GLY A 121 -5.91 -16.43 11.56
CA GLY A 121 -5.00 -16.16 12.66
C GLY A 121 -3.61 -15.65 12.25
N ARG A 122 -3.30 -15.60 10.94
CA ARG A 122 -2.05 -15.04 10.41
C ARG A 122 -2.19 -13.55 10.09
N GLU A 123 -1.06 -12.85 10.06
CA GLU A 123 -1.04 -11.42 9.73
C GLU A 123 -1.34 -11.17 8.25
N VAL A 124 -2.17 -10.16 7.97
CA VAL A 124 -2.45 -9.64 6.63
C VAL A 124 -2.46 -8.13 6.69
N THR A 125 -1.83 -7.48 5.71
CA THR A 125 -1.90 -6.02 5.58
C THR A 125 -3.05 -5.63 4.66
N LEU A 126 -3.99 -4.84 5.18
CA LEU A 126 -5.14 -4.34 4.43
C LEU A 126 -4.83 -2.96 3.84
N VAL A 127 -5.10 -2.83 2.55
CA VAL A 127 -5.08 -1.54 1.83
C VAL A 127 -6.53 -1.16 1.56
N LEU A 128 -7.09 -0.32 2.42
CA LEU A 128 -8.48 0.14 2.32
C LEU A 128 -8.55 1.42 1.49
N LEU A 129 -9.64 1.60 0.72
CA LEU A 129 -9.96 2.88 0.07
C LEU A 129 -8.78 3.52 -0.68
N HIS A 130 -8.01 2.69 -1.39
CA HIS A 130 -6.72 3.09 -1.97
C HIS A 130 -6.85 4.27 -2.94
N GLU A 131 -5.82 5.10 -2.99
CA GLU A 131 -5.77 6.30 -3.84
C GLU A 131 -7.00 7.23 -3.71
N ALA A 132 -7.54 7.39 -2.49
CA ALA A 132 -8.69 8.27 -2.28
C ALA A 132 -8.42 9.72 -2.71
N ASN A 133 -7.16 10.16 -2.73
CA ASN A 133 -6.75 11.46 -3.24
C ASN A 133 -6.70 11.55 -4.78
N GLY A 134 -6.76 10.43 -5.52
CA GLY A 134 -6.58 10.38 -6.98
C GLY A 134 -7.80 10.72 -7.83
N GLY A 135 -8.99 10.82 -7.23
CA GLY A 135 -10.22 11.29 -7.89
C GLY A 135 -10.95 10.29 -8.81
N THR A 136 -10.42 9.07 -9.00
CA THR A 136 -10.96 8.10 -9.96
C THR A 136 -11.94 7.07 -9.37
N TYR A 137 -11.90 6.85 -8.05
CA TYR A 137 -12.72 5.83 -7.41
C TYR A 137 -13.99 6.42 -6.81
N SER A 138 -15.00 5.57 -6.56
CA SER A 138 -16.23 6.01 -5.91
C SER A 138 -15.99 6.54 -4.51
N TRP A 139 -14.97 6.01 -3.82
CA TRP A 139 -14.48 6.46 -2.51
C TRP A 139 -13.41 7.56 -2.57
N SER A 140 -13.12 8.13 -3.75
CA SER A 140 -12.22 9.28 -3.81
C SER A 140 -12.87 10.53 -3.23
N VAL A 141 -12.05 11.46 -2.75
CA VAL A 141 -12.50 12.80 -2.32
C VAL A 141 -12.86 13.62 -3.57
N ARG A 142 -14.14 13.55 -3.93
CA ARG A 142 -14.77 14.21 -5.09
C ARG A 142 -16.24 14.45 -4.78
N ASP A 143 -16.94 15.16 -5.68
CA ASP A 143 -18.40 15.35 -5.62
C ASP A 143 -18.92 15.88 -4.27
N GLY A 144 -18.19 16.82 -3.66
CA GLY A 144 -18.55 17.44 -2.38
C GLY A 144 -17.99 16.74 -1.13
N ALA A 145 -17.41 15.54 -1.27
CA ALA A 145 -16.67 14.91 -0.18
C ALA A 145 -15.37 15.67 0.12
N THR A 146 -14.91 15.55 1.36
CA THR A 146 -13.71 16.20 1.89
C THR A 146 -12.70 15.15 2.39
N PRO A 147 -11.42 15.52 2.57
CA PRO A 147 -10.47 14.64 3.25
C PRO A 147 -10.91 14.21 4.66
N ALA A 148 -11.71 15.03 5.35
CA ALA A 148 -12.27 14.65 6.65
C ALA A 148 -13.29 13.50 6.54
N ASP A 149 -14.11 13.48 5.47
CA ASP A 149 -15.02 12.36 5.20
C ASP A 149 -14.26 11.07 4.93
N PHE A 150 -13.12 11.17 4.23
CA PHE A 150 -12.20 10.05 4.04
C PHE A 150 -11.62 9.56 5.36
N VAL A 151 -11.11 10.45 6.21
CA VAL A 151 -10.57 10.08 7.53
C VAL A 151 -11.63 9.41 8.40
N SER A 152 -12.87 9.90 8.38
CA SER A 152 -13.99 9.26 9.08
C SER A 152 -14.25 7.84 8.56
N ALA A 153 -14.29 7.68 7.23
CA ALA A 153 -14.55 6.38 6.61
C ALA A 153 -13.42 5.39 6.89
N TRP A 154 -12.17 5.84 6.78
CA TRP A 154 -10.99 5.05 7.13
C TRP A 154 -11.06 4.56 8.58
N ARG A 155 -11.23 5.48 9.54
CA ARG A 155 -11.28 5.12 10.96
C ARG A 155 -12.43 4.17 11.29
N ARG A 156 -13.60 4.33 10.67
CA ARG A 156 -14.71 3.39 10.82
C ARG A 156 -14.30 1.97 10.41
N LEU A 157 -13.79 1.82 9.19
CA LEU A 157 -13.43 0.50 8.66
C LEU A 157 -12.30 -0.15 9.47
N VAL A 158 -11.24 0.61 9.77
CA VAL A 158 -10.12 0.12 10.60
C VAL A 158 -10.59 -0.25 12.00
N GLY A 159 -11.47 0.55 12.62
CA GLY A 159 -12.02 0.25 13.95
C GLY A 159 -12.78 -1.06 13.99
N LEU A 160 -13.71 -1.26 13.05
CA LEU A 160 -14.48 -2.50 12.91
C LEU A 160 -13.58 -3.73 12.72
N ILE A 161 -12.55 -3.60 11.88
CA ILE A 161 -11.64 -4.72 11.62
C ILE A 161 -10.79 -5.02 12.86
N ARG A 162 -10.20 -4.01 13.50
CA ARG A 162 -9.32 -4.22 14.67
C ARG A 162 -10.04 -4.81 15.87
N GLU A 163 -11.32 -4.51 16.04
CA GLU A 163 -12.14 -5.08 17.11
C GLU A 163 -12.25 -6.61 17.00
N VAL A 164 -12.30 -7.14 15.76
CA VAL A 164 -12.47 -8.57 15.48
C VAL A 164 -11.15 -9.28 15.16
N ALA A 165 -10.28 -8.62 14.40
CA ALA A 165 -9.01 -9.13 13.87
C ALA A 165 -7.84 -8.24 14.29
N PRO A 166 -7.36 -8.33 15.54
CA PRO A 166 -6.22 -7.54 16.02
C PRO A 166 -4.89 -7.90 15.33
N ASN A 167 -4.85 -9.03 14.60
CA ASN A 167 -3.74 -9.45 13.74
C ASN A 167 -3.70 -8.76 12.37
N ALA A 168 -4.71 -7.96 12.01
CA ALA A 168 -4.70 -7.20 10.77
C ALA A 168 -3.83 -5.93 10.88
N ARG A 169 -3.05 -5.65 9.83
CA ARG A 169 -2.31 -4.38 9.66
C ARG A 169 -2.95 -3.50 8.59
N PHE A 170 -2.61 -2.21 8.57
CA PHE A 170 -3.24 -1.22 7.71
C PHE A 170 -2.23 -0.34 6.96
N ASP A 171 -2.25 -0.42 5.63
CA ASP A 171 -1.44 0.41 4.74
C ASP A 171 -2.29 1.52 4.11
N LEU A 172 -2.02 2.77 4.48
CA LEU A 172 -2.72 3.93 3.92
C LEU A 172 -2.08 4.35 2.59
N ASN A 173 -2.77 4.05 1.50
CA ASN A 173 -2.26 4.28 0.16
C ASN A 173 -2.69 5.63 -0.46
N TYR A 174 -1.72 6.35 -0.99
CA TYR A 174 -1.87 7.60 -1.73
C TYR A 174 -1.55 7.41 -3.21
N ASN A 175 -2.32 8.06 -4.09
CA ASN A 175 -1.83 8.38 -5.43
C ASN A 175 -0.71 9.41 -5.30
N ARG A 176 0.35 9.30 -6.11
CA ARG A 176 1.47 10.27 -6.09
C ARG A 176 1.06 11.73 -6.38
N VAL A 177 -0.09 11.94 -7.01
CA VAL A 177 -0.68 13.26 -7.27
C VAL A 177 -2.12 13.27 -6.75
N SER A 178 -2.47 14.31 -6.00
CA SER A 178 -3.85 14.57 -5.63
C SER A 178 -4.62 15.21 -6.79
N ALA A 179 -5.81 14.68 -7.06
CA ALA A 179 -6.82 15.32 -7.88
C ALA A 179 -7.53 16.46 -7.13
N TYR A 180 -7.52 16.45 -5.80
CA TYR A 180 -8.03 17.51 -4.93
C TYR A 180 -6.99 18.65 -4.75
N ARG A 181 -6.41 19.09 -5.87
CA ARG A 181 -5.46 20.20 -5.91
C ARG A 181 -6.17 21.54 -5.70
N LYS A 182 -5.59 22.41 -4.88
CA LYS A 182 -6.04 23.80 -4.69
C LYS A 182 -5.14 24.74 -5.48
N GLY A 183 -5.73 25.63 -6.28
CA GLY A 183 -5.00 26.63 -7.06
C GLY A 183 -4.40 26.08 -8.37
N ASN A 184 -3.33 26.74 -8.84
CA ASN A 184 -2.68 26.43 -10.11
C ASN A 184 -1.97 25.06 -10.08
N ASP A 185 -1.76 24.45 -11.25
CA ASP A 185 -1.04 23.17 -11.39
C ASP A 185 0.47 23.36 -11.22
N THR A 186 0.93 23.38 -9.97
CA THR A 186 2.34 23.39 -9.58
C THR A 186 2.71 22.07 -8.91
N PRO A 187 4.00 21.70 -8.82
CA PRO A 187 4.42 20.56 -8.02
C PRO A 187 3.86 20.58 -6.58
N GLU A 188 3.86 21.73 -5.92
CA GLU A 188 3.42 21.88 -4.54
C GLU A 188 1.91 21.63 -4.40
N SER A 189 1.10 22.13 -5.34
CA SER A 189 -0.36 21.98 -5.28
C SER A 189 -0.82 20.53 -5.47
N ARG A 190 -0.02 19.69 -6.13
CA ARG A 190 -0.28 18.25 -6.35
C ARG A 190 -0.22 17.41 -5.09
N VAL A 191 0.42 17.91 -4.03
CA VAL A 191 0.61 17.17 -2.77
C VAL A 191 0.20 18.01 -1.55
N ALA A 192 -0.36 19.21 -1.77
CA ALA A 192 -0.66 20.17 -0.70
C ALA A 192 -1.60 19.62 0.37
N ASP A 193 -2.52 18.75 -0.03
CA ASP A 193 -3.61 18.18 0.77
C ASP A 193 -3.28 16.83 1.42
N PHE A 194 -2.12 16.22 1.14
CA PHE A 194 -1.79 14.86 1.63
C PHE A 194 -1.99 14.69 3.14
N ALA A 195 -1.60 15.69 3.93
CA ALA A 195 -1.72 15.65 5.38
C ALA A 195 -3.19 15.62 5.86
N ALA A 196 -4.13 16.14 5.06
CA ALA A 196 -5.55 16.16 5.39
C ALA A 196 -6.22 14.77 5.28
N TYR A 197 -5.60 13.82 4.57
CA TYR A 197 -6.06 12.43 4.49
C TYR A 197 -5.50 11.57 5.62
N PHE A 198 -4.52 12.07 6.39
CA PHE A 198 -3.83 11.26 7.39
C PHE A 198 -4.72 11.08 8.63
N PRO A 199 -5.12 9.84 8.96
CA PRO A 199 -6.05 9.56 10.05
C PRO A 199 -5.38 9.59 11.43
N GLY A 200 -4.08 9.84 11.52
CA GLY A 200 -3.28 9.77 12.74
C GLY A 200 -2.47 8.47 12.81
N GLY A 201 -1.36 8.49 13.55
CA GLY A 201 -0.40 7.39 13.62
C GLY A 201 -1.01 6.08 14.14
N ASP A 202 -1.93 6.17 15.10
CA ASP A 202 -2.58 4.99 15.68
C ASP A 202 -3.49 4.24 14.69
N TRP A 203 -3.81 4.83 13.54
CA TRP A 203 -4.77 4.30 12.57
C TRP A 203 -4.11 3.67 11.33
N VAL A 204 -2.77 3.59 11.31
CA VAL A 204 -2.00 3.03 10.21
C VAL A 204 -0.79 2.28 10.74
N ASP A 205 -0.37 1.25 10.02
CA ASP A 205 0.88 0.52 10.29
C ASP A 205 1.94 0.87 9.23
N SER A 206 1.52 1.25 8.02
CA SER A 206 2.37 1.83 6.98
C SER A 206 1.61 2.87 6.15
N VAL A 207 2.36 3.69 5.42
CA VAL A 207 1.80 4.53 4.34
C VAL A 207 2.45 4.18 3.02
N SER A 208 1.73 4.30 1.92
CA SER A 208 2.28 3.92 0.62
C SER A 208 1.91 4.88 -0.51
N ILE A 209 2.71 4.83 -1.57
CA ILE A 209 2.54 5.64 -2.78
C ILE A 209 2.32 4.74 -3.98
N SER A 210 1.25 4.99 -4.74
CA SER A 210 1.07 4.46 -6.08
C SER A 210 1.55 5.47 -7.11
N GLY A 211 2.47 5.08 -7.98
CA GLY A 211 3.10 5.99 -8.92
C GLY A 211 3.70 5.29 -10.14
N PHE A 212 3.36 5.79 -11.32
CA PHE A 212 3.77 5.23 -12.61
C PHE A 212 4.39 6.28 -13.54
N ASN A 213 5.36 5.86 -14.35
CA ASN A 213 5.75 6.62 -15.54
C ASN A 213 4.76 6.31 -16.68
N ARG A 214 3.86 7.27 -16.94
CA ARG A 214 2.71 7.12 -17.84
C ARG A 214 2.91 7.78 -19.21
N CYS A 215 4.13 8.11 -19.61
CA CYS A 215 4.33 8.85 -20.85
C CYS A 215 3.67 8.15 -22.05
N GLY A 216 2.93 8.90 -22.86
CA GLY A 216 2.33 8.44 -24.10
C GLY A 216 1.07 7.62 -23.90
N THR A 217 0.61 7.41 -22.65
CA THR A 217 -0.59 6.60 -22.39
C THR A 217 -1.89 7.38 -22.58
N SER A 218 -1.84 8.72 -22.57
CA SER A 218 -2.93 9.60 -22.97
C SER A 218 -2.42 10.99 -23.37
N ARG A 219 -3.29 11.83 -23.95
CA ARG A 219 -2.97 13.23 -24.32
C ARG A 219 -2.46 14.08 -23.17
N TRP A 220 -2.76 13.70 -21.92
CA TRP A 220 -2.34 14.40 -20.70
C TRP A 220 -0.98 13.93 -20.16
N HIS A 221 -0.50 12.77 -20.59
CA HIS A 221 0.76 12.20 -20.12
C HIS A 221 1.80 12.25 -21.23
N ARG A 222 2.41 13.41 -21.45
CA ARG A 222 3.37 13.61 -22.56
C ARG A 222 4.84 13.65 -22.14
N ARG A 223 5.11 13.63 -20.83
CA ARG A 223 6.46 13.73 -20.28
C ARG A 223 6.94 12.38 -19.77
N TRP A 224 8.14 11.98 -20.17
CA TRP A 224 8.86 10.87 -19.58
C TRP A 224 9.34 11.24 -18.18
N LEU A 225 9.14 10.36 -17.21
CA LEU A 225 9.58 10.54 -15.83
C LEU A 225 10.48 9.38 -15.44
N SER A 226 11.65 9.69 -14.88
CA SER A 226 12.45 8.71 -14.14
C SER A 226 11.70 8.20 -12.91
N PHE A 227 12.12 7.07 -12.35
CA PHE A 227 11.51 6.52 -11.13
C PHE A 227 11.61 7.52 -9.96
N GLY A 228 12.80 8.09 -9.72
CA GLY A 228 13.00 9.18 -8.77
C GLY A 228 12.00 10.32 -8.94
N GLU A 229 11.78 10.83 -10.17
CA GLU A 229 10.81 11.89 -10.42
C GLU A 229 9.35 11.48 -10.18
N VAL A 230 9.01 10.20 -10.37
CA VAL A 230 7.66 9.68 -10.10
C VAL A 230 7.36 9.73 -8.60
N ILE A 231 8.34 9.37 -7.76
CA ILE A 231 8.12 9.11 -6.33
C ILE A 231 8.53 10.29 -5.42
N ASP A 232 9.58 11.03 -5.77
CA ASP A 232 10.25 11.98 -4.87
C ASP A 232 9.31 12.98 -4.19
N LEU A 233 8.42 13.59 -4.98
CA LEU A 233 7.55 14.66 -4.48
C LEU A 233 6.57 14.12 -3.43
N ALA A 234 5.92 12.99 -3.72
CA ALA A 234 4.98 12.34 -2.81
C ALA A 234 5.71 11.82 -1.56
N TYR A 235 6.88 11.18 -1.73
CA TYR A 235 7.67 10.69 -0.61
C TYR A 235 8.11 11.80 0.33
N ARG A 236 8.65 12.91 -0.19
CA ARG A 236 9.07 14.07 0.62
C ARG A 236 7.89 14.67 1.37
N LYS A 237 6.71 14.74 0.73
CA LYS A 237 5.51 15.24 1.39
C LYS A 237 5.06 14.31 2.52
N LEU A 238 4.95 13.01 2.29
CA LEU A 238 4.59 12.06 3.36
C LEU A 238 5.60 12.11 4.50
N SER A 239 6.89 12.14 4.18
CA SER A 239 7.98 12.21 5.17
C SER A 239 7.92 13.46 6.05
N SER A 240 7.26 14.54 5.61
CA SER A 240 7.21 15.80 6.35
C SER A 240 6.18 15.81 7.49
N PHE A 241 5.22 14.88 7.50
CA PHE A 241 4.15 14.87 8.51
C PHE A 241 3.83 13.48 9.08
N VAL A 242 4.15 12.40 8.36
CA VAL A 242 3.94 11.03 8.88
C VAL A 242 5.00 10.76 9.97
N PRO A 243 4.59 10.29 11.18
CA PRO A 243 5.51 9.91 12.26
C PRO A 243 6.67 9.05 11.77
N LYS A 244 7.87 9.24 12.32
CA LYS A 244 9.11 8.66 11.77
C LYS A 244 9.14 7.13 11.82
N GLU A 245 8.38 6.57 12.76
CA GLU A 245 8.28 5.14 13.05
C GLU A 245 7.42 4.41 12.01
N ILE A 246 6.54 5.12 11.32
CA ILE A 246 5.68 4.52 10.28
C ILE A 246 6.47 4.42 8.96
N PRO A 247 6.68 3.22 8.41
CA PRO A 247 7.40 3.05 7.15
C PRO A 247 6.61 3.65 5.97
N ILE A 248 7.36 4.10 4.96
CA ILE A 248 6.79 4.52 3.67
C ILE A 248 7.08 3.41 2.65
N ARG A 249 6.09 3.04 1.85
CA ARG A 249 6.20 1.97 0.84
C ARG A 249 5.81 2.49 -0.53
N ILE A 250 6.18 1.77 -1.58
CA ILE A 250 5.63 1.98 -2.92
C ILE A 250 4.62 0.86 -3.18
N ALA A 251 3.35 1.23 -3.21
CA ALA A 251 2.26 0.27 -3.29
C ALA A 251 2.07 -0.29 -4.70
N GLU A 252 2.40 0.51 -5.72
CA GLU A 252 2.31 0.14 -7.13
C GLU A 252 3.27 1.01 -7.93
N THR A 253 4.08 0.39 -8.78
CA THR A 253 4.87 1.12 -9.75
C THR A 253 5.14 0.34 -11.04
N GLY A 254 5.49 1.09 -12.07
CA GLY A 254 5.81 0.59 -13.40
C GLY A 254 6.04 1.73 -14.38
N THR A 255 6.60 1.37 -15.54
CA THR A 255 6.83 2.31 -16.63
C THR A 255 6.29 1.75 -17.95
N THR A 256 5.87 2.65 -18.82
CA THR A 256 5.56 2.35 -20.21
C THR A 256 6.83 2.27 -21.08
N SER A 257 6.73 1.69 -22.29
CA SER A 257 7.76 1.77 -23.35
C SER A 257 7.44 2.84 -24.40
N LEU A 258 6.38 3.62 -24.18
CA LEU A 258 5.96 4.69 -25.08
C LEU A 258 6.84 5.95 -24.93
N CYS A 259 6.58 6.97 -25.76
CA CYS A 259 7.35 8.22 -25.81
C CYS A 259 8.85 8.08 -26.13
N GLY A 260 9.30 6.94 -26.65
CA GLY A 260 10.72 6.72 -26.95
C GLY A 260 11.62 6.60 -25.72
N GLY A 261 11.06 6.35 -24.53
CA GLY A 261 11.85 6.17 -23.32
C GLY A 261 12.37 4.74 -23.15
N ASP A 262 13.48 4.62 -22.43
CA ASP A 262 14.15 3.36 -22.15
C ASP A 262 13.60 2.71 -20.88
N LYS A 263 12.66 1.76 -21.06
CA LYS A 263 12.08 0.98 -19.97
C LYS A 263 13.12 0.14 -19.21
N ALA A 264 14.13 -0.40 -19.88
CA ALA A 264 15.18 -1.18 -19.21
C ALA A 264 15.99 -0.29 -18.27
N ARG A 265 16.43 0.87 -18.76
CA ARG A 265 17.14 1.86 -17.94
C ARG A 265 16.29 2.37 -16.77
N TRP A 266 14.99 2.51 -16.97
CA TRP A 266 14.07 2.91 -15.90
C TRP A 266 14.06 1.91 -14.73
N TYR A 267 14.03 0.60 -15.02
CA TYR A 267 14.09 -0.44 -13.97
C TYR A 267 15.44 -0.53 -13.28
N ILE A 268 16.54 -0.38 -14.03
CA ILE A 268 17.89 -0.29 -13.44
C ILE A 268 17.96 0.89 -12.47
N ASN A 269 17.48 2.06 -12.88
CA ASN A 269 17.45 3.25 -12.02
C ASN A 269 16.52 3.05 -10.81
N MET A 270 15.41 2.30 -10.96
CA MET A 270 14.53 1.95 -9.85
C MET A 270 15.26 1.13 -8.78
N GLY A 271 16.06 0.14 -9.18
CA GLY A 271 16.93 -0.62 -8.28
C GLY A 271 17.93 0.27 -7.56
N PHE A 272 18.68 1.09 -8.30
CA PHE A 272 19.66 2.03 -7.72
C PHE A 272 19.04 3.04 -6.76
N ASP A 273 17.99 3.76 -7.17
CA ASP A 273 17.31 4.76 -6.34
C ASP A 273 16.77 4.14 -5.02
N SER A 274 16.29 2.90 -5.08
CA SER A 274 15.81 2.17 -3.91
C SER A 274 16.95 1.70 -2.99
N GLY A 275 18.06 1.21 -3.57
CA GLY A 275 19.22 0.69 -2.84
C GLY A 275 20.12 1.77 -2.21
N GLU A 276 20.24 2.94 -2.83
CA GLU A 276 21.10 4.04 -2.34
C GLU A 276 20.49 4.82 -1.17
N LYS A 277 19.36 4.38 -0.62
CA LYS A 277 18.65 5.04 0.48
C LYS A 277 18.30 6.50 0.17
N ARG A 278 18.05 6.83 -1.10
CA ARG A 278 17.44 8.11 -1.53
C ARG A 278 16.21 8.44 -0.69
N TRP A 279 15.49 7.39 -0.29
CA TRP A 279 14.34 7.42 0.57
C TRP A 279 14.61 6.61 1.85
N PRO A 280 15.14 7.23 2.92
CA PRO A 280 15.62 6.50 4.11
C PRO A 280 14.56 5.69 4.88
N ARG A 281 13.26 5.98 4.66
CA ARG A 281 12.11 5.30 5.27
C ARG A 281 11.41 4.34 4.30
N LEU A 282 11.96 4.14 3.09
CA LEU A 282 11.38 3.23 2.12
C LEU A 282 11.57 1.78 2.60
N ALA A 283 10.48 1.12 2.97
CA ALA A 283 10.49 -0.24 3.52
C ALA A 283 10.14 -1.31 2.48
N GLY A 284 9.71 -0.93 1.28
CA GLY A 284 9.42 -1.88 0.22
C GLY A 284 8.79 -1.26 -1.01
N LEU A 285 8.79 -2.01 -2.10
CA LEU A 285 8.11 -1.63 -3.33
C LEU A 285 7.35 -2.81 -3.93
N THR A 286 6.22 -2.51 -4.57
CA THR A 286 5.40 -3.48 -5.29
C THR A 286 5.47 -3.23 -6.78
N LEU A 287 5.93 -4.23 -7.53
CA LEU A 287 5.89 -4.21 -9.00
C LEU A 287 4.48 -4.49 -9.50
N PHE A 288 3.99 -3.63 -10.39
CA PHE A 288 2.71 -3.84 -11.08
C PHE A 288 3.01 -4.23 -12.53
N LEU A 289 2.99 -5.52 -12.84
CA LEU A 289 3.43 -6.06 -14.14
C LEU A 289 2.27 -6.42 -15.07
N GLU A 290 1.08 -5.87 -14.83
CA GLU A 290 -0.13 -6.21 -15.58
C GLU A 290 -0.20 -5.48 -16.94
N LYS A 291 -1.05 -5.99 -17.83
CA LYS A 291 -1.45 -5.30 -19.06
C LYS A 291 -2.79 -4.61 -18.85
N ILE A 292 -2.86 -3.31 -19.14
CA ILE A 292 -4.08 -2.51 -18.99
C ILE A 292 -4.62 -2.09 -20.35
N SER A 293 -5.88 -2.43 -20.63
CA SER A 293 -6.56 -2.05 -21.85
C SER A 293 -6.81 -0.54 -21.96
N ALA A 294 -6.91 -0.03 -23.19
CA ALA A 294 -7.35 1.34 -23.42
C ALA A 294 -8.75 1.60 -22.81
N GLY A 295 -8.99 2.81 -22.33
CA GLY A 295 -10.22 3.21 -21.63
C GLY A 295 -10.27 2.81 -20.16
N LYS A 296 -9.26 2.10 -19.64
CA LYS A 296 -9.12 1.79 -18.20
C LYS A 296 -8.00 2.62 -17.57
N ALA A 297 -8.14 2.91 -16.28
CA ALA A 297 -7.20 3.74 -15.51
C ALA A 297 -6.86 5.09 -16.20
N SER A 298 -7.82 5.71 -16.88
CA SER A 298 -7.67 7.00 -17.59
C SER A 298 -6.64 6.98 -18.74
N ASN A 299 -6.37 5.82 -19.33
CA ASN A 299 -5.49 5.66 -20.49
C ASN A 299 -6.27 5.64 -21.79
N GLU A 300 -5.71 6.27 -22.82
CA GLU A 300 -6.24 6.29 -24.19
C GLU A 300 -5.60 5.18 -25.05
N ARG A 301 -4.56 4.52 -24.53
CA ARG A 301 -3.84 3.42 -25.17
C ARG A 301 -3.69 2.23 -24.24
N VAL A 302 -3.44 1.06 -24.82
CA VAL A 302 -3.02 -0.12 -24.06
C VAL A 302 -1.68 0.16 -23.39
N ILE A 303 -1.55 -0.25 -22.13
CA ILE A 303 -0.29 -0.21 -21.40
C ILE A 303 0.19 -1.62 -21.12
N HIS A 304 1.47 -1.84 -21.39
CA HIS A 304 2.21 -3.00 -20.94
C HIS A 304 3.12 -2.53 -19.81
N TRP A 305 2.74 -2.81 -18.56
CA TRP A 305 3.62 -2.48 -17.44
C TRP A 305 4.75 -3.50 -17.29
N ALA A 306 4.52 -4.77 -17.62
CA ALA A 306 5.59 -5.76 -17.69
C ALA A 306 6.71 -5.36 -18.68
N PRO A 307 7.94 -5.85 -18.45
CA PRO A 307 8.96 -5.92 -19.48
C PRO A 307 8.45 -6.69 -20.73
N GLU A 308 8.75 -6.16 -21.91
CA GLU A 308 8.29 -6.65 -23.21
C GLU A 308 9.40 -7.40 -23.98
N THR A 309 10.67 -7.26 -23.56
CA THR A 309 11.82 -7.93 -24.18
C THR A 309 12.70 -8.60 -23.12
N GLU A 310 13.48 -9.61 -23.51
CA GLU A 310 14.44 -10.27 -22.61
C GLU A 310 15.47 -9.30 -22.04
N TYR A 311 15.86 -8.27 -22.79
CA TYR A 311 16.74 -7.21 -22.30
C TYR A 311 16.10 -6.45 -21.14
N GLN A 312 14.82 -6.06 -21.25
CA GLN A 312 14.11 -5.38 -20.17
C GLN A 312 13.88 -6.29 -18.96
N TRP A 313 13.65 -7.60 -19.16
CA TRP A 313 13.55 -8.56 -18.07
C TRP A 313 14.87 -8.72 -17.31
N ARG A 314 16.00 -8.84 -18.01
CA ARG A 314 17.33 -8.86 -17.40
C ARG A 314 17.64 -7.58 -16.65
N ALA A 315 17.22 -6.44 -17.18
CA ALA A 315 17.40 -5.13 -16.55
C ALA A 315 16.57 -4.95 -15.28
N LEU A 316 15.40 -5.59 -15.18
CA LEU A 316 14.59 -5.61 -13.96
C LEU A 316 15.13 -6.60 -12.91
N ALA A 317 15.77 -7.69 -13.34
CA ALA A 317 16.34 -8.69 -12.45
C ALA A 317 17.69 -8.28 -11.84
N ALA A 318 18.40 -7.35 -12.48
CA ALA A 318 19.70 -6.84 -12.05
C ALA A 318 19.58 -5.73 -11.01
#